data_AF-A0A8H7CAL0-F1
#
_entry.id   AF-A0A8H7CAL0-F1
#
_cell.length_a   1.000
_cell.length_b   1.000
_cell.length_c   1.000
_cell.angle_alpha   90.00
_cell.angle_beta   90.00
_cell.angle_gamma   90.00
#
_symmetry.space_group_name_H-M   'P 1'
#
loop_
_entity.id
_entity.type
_entity.pdbx_description
1 polymer ?
#
loop_
_entity_poly.entity_id
_entity_poly.type
_entity_poly.pdbx_seq_one_letter_code
_entity_poly.pdbx_strand_id
1 'polypeptide(L)'
;MHRLFLIDELMFRIFALILGSDWLLNLLEPYSGRRTVARLARTCKTFEQPALDVLWRFQRTLDNILKCLPPSVWEMRQGNRDNGWVGGIRIVQPVTIEQWARARTYARRVRILDLDWALLSPDNSCFKAMQSCQVLTGELLFPGLQEINCNIVPYGYEEILFASGPTVHSVRMPEHIVNTPFLRPLCSILKVLTLLPEDTRTTTTAQVSELCLLLTDIQHLQVPDLDAAALRHVSQLPSLLGLYLFMDDISAFGSIPSGDLPFPNLGSLQFYRSTIDFAEHFLQRLAPGRPISELKVETRVPAKVDAMRRLYATIGDRVIPSTLEKLYIGNWTEDGHNPTPAPPRSAIREYLVDEDAMRPLLQFSQMRELTLHTPAGFCFGDETALSIAEAFQNITELALTSGTTLHSNIPNLTLNSLWAFRIFCRQLRSLSVELDASVNVLLPTQFAAPLGQPGASAWRLGISLNVEISPIYGSKAVARFLLSLYGERAPRITMADEWRWDDPDGLDVLLEDDEELDFIHDARSYYKTWTAVNRLLRSPDRTWLDADDDDESDEESGDDMWGEDGWSEADE
;
A
#
# COMPACT_ATOMS: atom_id res chain seq x y z
N MET A 1 16.03 -0.28 -39.35
CA MET A 1 15.75 -0.53 -37.91
C MET A 1 16.82 0.18 -37.10
N HIS A 2 16.45 1.06 -36.18
CA HIS A 2 17.41 1.82 -35.36
C HIS A 2 18.20 0.86 -34.46
N ARG A 3 19.51 1.11 -34.23
CA ARG A 3 20.38 0.21 -33.43
C ARG A 3 19.89 -0.02 -32.00
N LEU A 4 19.09 0.90 -31.49
CA LEU A 4 18.45 0.80 -30.16
C LEU A 4 17.50 -0.41 -30.06
N PHE A 5 16.84 -0.81 -31.15
CA PHE A 5 15.97 -2.00 -31.18
C PHE A 5 16.73 -3.33 -31.32
N LEU A 6 18.06 -3.31 -31.17
CA LEU A 6 18.89 -4.51 -31.07
C LEU A 6 19.28 -4.81 -29.62
N ILE A 7 18.87 -3.96 -28.68
CA ILE A 7 19.15 -4.10 -27.25
C ILE A 7 17.84 -4.48 -26.57
N ASP A 8 17.73 -5.75 -26.18
CA ASP A 8 16.50 -6.33 -25.63
C ASP A 8 16.05 -5.61 -24.34
N GLU A 9 16.98 -5.13 -23.52
CA GLU A 9 16.69 -4.39 -22.29
C GLU A 9 16.04 -3.04 -22.58
N LEU A 10 16.44 -2.36 -23.67
CA LEU A 10 15.83 -1.10 -24.07
C LEU A 10 14.46 -1.33 -24.68
N MET A 11 14.29 -2.40 -25.44
CA MET A 11 12.98 -2.80 -25.97
C MET A 11 11.99 -3.14 -24.86
N PHE A 12 12.44 -3.92 -23.87
CA PHE A 12 11.65 -4.24 -22.69
C PHE A 12 11.20 -2.97 -21.96
N ARG A 13 12.12 -2.01 -21.71
CA ARG A 13 11.77 -0.73 -21.07
C ARG A 13 10.76 0.09 -21.88
N ILE A 14 10.93 0.17 -23.21
CA ILE A 14 9.99 0.88 -24.08
C ILE A 14 8.59 0.25 -24.00
N PHE A 15 8.50 -1.07 -24.12
CA PHE A 15 7.21 -1.76 -24.08
C PHE A 15 6.58 -1.70 -22.68
N ALA A 16 7.38 -1.75 -21.61
CA ALA A 16 6.89 -1.58 -20.24
C ALA A 16 6.33 -0.16 -19.99
N LEU A 17 6.95 0.87 -20.58
CA LEU A 17 6.43 2.25 -20.55
C LEU A 17 5.11 2.36 -21.31
N ILE A 18 4.99 1.72 -22.48
CA ILE A 18 3.74 1.70 -23.27
C ILE A 18 2.61 0.99 -22.53
N LEU A 19 2.93 -0.03 -21.72
CA LEU A 19 1.91 -0.71 -20.91
C LEU A 19 1.36 0.17 -19.78
N GLY A 20 2.08 1.24 -19.40
CA GLY A 20 1.77 2.08 -18.24
C GLY A 20 2.58 1.63 -17.03
N SER A 21 3.73 2.26 -16.79
CA SER A 21 4.74 1.76 -15.86
C SER A 21 4.64 2.28 -14.41
N ASP A 22 3.43 2.44 -13.87
CA ASP A 22 3.24 2.55 -12.41
C ASP A 22 2.75 1.21 -11.85
N TRP A 23 3.56 0.18 -12.10
CA TRP A 23 3.38 -1.20 -11.62
C TRP A 23 3.45 -1.37 -10.09
N LEU A 24 3.57 -0.27 -9.34
CA LEU A 24 3.77 -0.28 -7.89
C LEU A 24 2.81 0.63 -7.12
N LEU A 25 2.01 1.50 -7.76
CA LEU A 25 1.19 2.49 -7.01
C LEU A 25 -0.18 2.84 -7.60
N ASN A 26 -0.66 2.27 -8.71
CA ASN A 26 -1.96 2.66 -9.27
C ASN A 26 -2.88 1.47 -9.52
N LEU A 27 -4.03 1.50 -8.82
CA LEU A 27 -5.20 0.63 -9.03
C LEU A 27 -5.75 0.72 -10.46
N LEU A 28 -5.41 1.77 -11.22
CA LEU A 28 -5.90 2.01 -12.59
C LEU A 28 -4.76 1.97 -13.61
N GLU A 29 -4.51 0.83 -14.23
CA GLU A 29 -3.64 0.77 -15.41
C GLU A 29 -4.34 1.41 -16.62
N PRO A 30 -3.66 2.26 -17.42
CA PRO A 30 -4.23 2.74 -18.68
C PRO A 30 -4.42 1.58 -19.68
N TYR A 31 -5.68 1.12 -19.78
CA TYR A 31 -6.17 -0.06 -20.50
C TYR A 31 -5.72 -0.18 -21.97
N SER A 32 -5.33 0.93 -22.63
CA SER A 32 -4.85 0.97 -24.01
C SER A 32 -3.46 0.34 -24.22
N GLY A 33 -2.64 0.24 -23.17
CA GLY A 33 -1.25 -0.22 -23.26
C GLY A 33 -1.12 -1.68 -23.71
N ARG A 34 -1.91 -2.59 -23.12
CA ARG A 34 -1.87 -4.04 -23.42
C ARG A 34 -2.19 -4.38 -24.87
N ARG A 35 -3.23 -3.76 -25.43
CA ARG A 35 -3.60 -3.95 -26.85
C ARG A 35 -2.47 -3.48 -27.78
N THR A 36 -1.86 -2.35 -27.44
CA THR A 36 -0.73 -1.78 -28.20
C THR A 36 0.49 -2.71 -28.17
N VAL A 37 0.87 -3.23 -27.01
CA VAL A 37 2.00 -4.19 -26.90
C VAL A 37 1.70 -5.50 -27.63
N ALA A 38 0.46 -6.00 -27.56
CA ALA A 38 0.05 -7.18 -28.33
C ALA A 38 0.13 -6.95 -29.85
N ARG A 39 -0.24 -5.76 -30.34
CA ARG A 39 -0.04 -5.38 -31.76
C ARG A 39 1.45 -5.31 -32.10
N LEU A 40 2.27 -4.68 -31.26
CA LEU A 40 3.71 -4.58 -31.45
C LEU A 40 4.38 -5.96 -31.55
N ALA A 41 3.97 -6.92 -30.74
CA ALA A 41 4.44 -8.30 -30.80
C ALA A 41 4.21 -8.96 -32.17
N ARG A 42 3.21 -8.51 -32.94
CA ARG A 42 2.86 -9.06 -34.26
C ARG A 42 3.53 -8.32 -35.43
N THR A 43 4.17 -7.18 -35.18
CA THR A 43 4.73 -6.33 -36.25
C THR A 43 5.97 -6.94 -36.90
N CYS A 44 6.93 -7.43 -36.11
CA CYS A 44 8.16 -8.02 -36.63
C CYS A 44 8.78 -9.02 -35.63
N LYS A 45 9.62 -9.92 -36.13
CA LYS A 45 10.29 -10.96 -35.31
C LYS A 45 11.16 -10.39 -34.19
N THR A 46 11.75 -9.22 -34.41
CA THR A 46 12.56 -8.52 -33.40
C THR A 46 11.71 -8.08 -32.22
N PHE A 47 10.47 -7.63 -32.48
CA PHE A 47 9.56 -7.11 -31.44
C PHE A 47 8.77 -8.21 -30.76
N GLU A 48 8.54 -9.33 -31.46
CA GLU A 48 7.73 -10.45 -31.01
C GLU A 48 8.11 -10.93 -29.60
N GLN A 49 9.38 -11.31 -29.39
CA GLN A 49 9.79 -11.88 -28.11
C GLN A 49 9.75 -10.86 -26.96
N PRO A 50 10.38 -9.67 -27.07
CA PRO A 50 10.39 -8.73 -25.95
C PRO A 50 9.00 -8.15 -25.64
N ALA A 51 8.14 -7.98 -26.65
CA ALA A 51 6.76 -7.52 -26.43
C ALA A 51 5.92 -8.60 -25.73
N LEU A 52 6.06 -9.88 -26.11
CA LEU A 52 5.39 -10.98 -25.41
C LEU A 52 5.91 -11.16 -23.99
N ASP A 53 7.21 -10.97 -23.76
CA ASP A 53 7.79 -11.01 -22.42
C ASP A 53 7.19 -9.94 -21.51
N VAL A 54 7.03 -8.72 -22.01
CA VAL A 54 6.37 -7.63 -21.24
C VAL A 54 4.88 -7.92 -21.04
N LEU A 55 4.16 -8.30 -22.10
CA LEU A 55 2.71 -8.50 -22.07
C LEU A 55 2.27 -9.60 -21.09
N TRP A 56 3.03 -10.69 -21.01
CA TRP A 56 2.71 -11.84 -20.17
C TRP A 56 3.42 -11.84 -18.82
N ARG A 57 4.30 -10.86 -18.54
CA ARG A 57 5.10 -10.81 -17.30
C ARG A 57 4.25 -10.85 -16.04
N PHE A 58 3.16 -10.10 -16.02
CA PHE A 58 2.26 -9.92 -14.88
C PHE A 58 0.86 -10.41 -15.25
N GLN A 59 0.24 -11.24 -14.42
CA GLN A 59 -1.13 -11.71 -14.61
C GLN A 59 -1.94 -11.59 -13.33
N ARG A 60 -3.17 -11.04 -13.43
CA ARG A 60 -4.10 -10.95 -12.29
C ARG A 60 -4.98 -12.19 -12.06
N THR A 61 -4.89 -13.16 -12.97
CA THR A 61 -5.71 -14.39 -12.94
C THR A 61 -5.05 -15.48 -13.79
N LEU A 62 -5.31 -16.74 -13.44
CA LEU A 62 -4.95 -17.89 -14.27
C LEU A 62 -5.76 -17.98 -15.56
N ASP A 63 -6.90 -17.29 -15.63
CA ASP A 63 -7.85 -17.39 -16.73
C ASP A 63 -7.25 -17.08 -18.08
N ASN A 64 -6.33 -16.12 -18.17
CA ASN A 64 -5.72 -15.74 -19.46
C ASN A 64 -4.89 -16.87 -20.05
N ILE A 65 -4.22 -17.64 -19.20
CA ILE A 65 -3.40 -18.78 -19.59
C ILE A 65 -4.28 -19.96 -19.93
N LEU A 66 -5.32 -20.21 -19.12
CA LEU A 66 -6.31 -21.25 -19.39
C LEU A 66 -7.11 -20.95 -20.67
N LYS A 67 -7.42 -19.68 -20.96
CA LYS A 67 -7.99 -19.21 -22.24
C LYS A 67 -7.06 -19.39 -23.42
N CYS A 68 -5.79 -19.78 -23.24
CA CYS A 68 -4.94 -20.21 -24.35
C CYS A 68 -5.18 -21.67 -24.77
N LEU A 69 -5.91 -22.45 -23.97
CA LEU A 69 -6.37 -23.78 -24.34
C LEU A 69 -7.48 -23.69 -25.42
N PRO A 70 -7.76 -24.79 -26.13
CA PRO A 70 -8.87 -24.84 -27.08
C PRO A 70 -10.21 -24.48 -26.41
N PRO A 71 -11.11 -23.72 -27.06
CA PRO A 71 -12.41 -23.36 -26.48
C PRO A 71 -13.27 -24.58 -26.10
N SER A 72 -13.00 -25.76 -26.67
CA SER A 72 -13.71 -26.99 -26.33
C SER A 72 -13.36 -27.55 -24.96
N VAL A 73 -12.23 -27.17 -24.34
CA VAL A 73 -11.78 -27.78 -23.08
C VAL A 73 -12.19 -27.01 -21.83
N TRP A 74 -12.77 -25.82 -21.99
CA TRP A 74 -13.16 -24.99 -20.88
C TRP A 74 -14.48 -24.26 -21.13
N GLU A 75 -15.19 -23.95 -20.05
CA GLU A 75 -16.38 -23.09 -20.04
C GLU A 75 -16.19 -21.96 -19.03
N MET A 76 -16.77 -20.79 -19.30
CA MET A 76 -16.88 -19.73 -18.28
C MET A 76 -18.08 -20.06 -17.41
N ARG A 77 -17.86 -20.14 -16.11
CA ARG A 77 -18.92 -20.34 -15.14
C ARG A 77 -19.22 -18.98 -14.49
N GLN A 78 -20.50 -18.59 -14.51
CA GLN A 78 -20.95 -17.40 -13.79
C GLN A 78 -20.99 -17.69 -12.29
N GLY A 79 -20.56 -16.68 -11.56
CA GLY A 79 -20.59 -16.60 -10.11
C GLY A 79 -21.98 -16.51 -9.51
N ASN A 80 -22.08 -16.75 -8.20
CA ASN A 80 -23.21 -16.25 -7.43
C ASN A 80 -22.75 -15.02 -6.65
N ARG A 81 -23.28 -13.83 -6.96
CA ARG A 81 -22.88 -12.60 -6.26
C ARG A 81 -23.14 -12.69 -4.76
N ASP A 82 -24.19 -13.41 -4.35
CA ASP A 82 -24.57 -13.57 -2.94
C ASP A 82 -23.51 -14.26 -2.08
N ASN A 83 -22.55 -14.97 -2.68
CA ASN A 83 -21.44 -15.61 -1.96
C ASN A 83 -20.07 -15.00 -2.28
N GLY A 84 -20.04 -13.83 -2.94
CA GLY A 84 -18.79 -13.15 -3.29
C GLY A 84 -17.96 -13.85 -4.36
N TRP A 85 -18.49 -14.84 -5.08
CA TRP A 85 -17.83 -15.40 -6.26
C TRP A 85 -18.47 -14.80 -7.50
N VAL A 86 -17.71 -14.05 -8.29
CA VAL A 86 -18.18 -13.43 -9.54
C VAL A 86 -18.07 -14.41 -10.70
N GLY A 87 -17.14 -15.35 -10.74
CA GLY A 87 -17.12 -16.38 -11.80
C GLY A 87 -15.72 -16.89 -12.10
N GLY A 88 -15.56 -17.73 -13.11
CA GLY A 88 -14.23 -18.20 -13.51
C GLY A 88 -14.25 -19.32 -14.54
N ILE A 89 -13.06 -19.72 -14.98
CA ILE A 89 -12.93 -20.84 -15.91
C ILE A 89 -13.13 -22.16 -15.19
N ARG A 90 -13.83 -23.07 -15.87
CA ARG A 90 -13.93 -24.49 -15.51
C ARG A 90 -13.42 -25.35 -16.64
N ILE A 91 -12.59 -26.34 -16.31
CA ILE A 91 -12.13 -27.35 -17.26
C ILE A 91 -13.19 -28.45 -17.37
N VAL A 92 -13.77 -28.61 -18.55
CA VAL A 92 -14.89 -29.54 -18.80
C VAL A 92 -14.45 -30.91 -19.31
N GLN A 93 -13.20 -31.03 -19.76
CA GLN A 93 -12.62 -32.29 -20.21
C GLN A 93 -11.10 -32.35 -19.98
N PRO A 94 -10.50 -33.56 -19.89
CA PRO A 94 -9.05 -33.71 -19.76
C PRO A 94 -8.29 -33.04 -20.91
N VAL A 95 -7.24 -32.30 -20.57
CA VAL A 95 -6.45 -31.51 -21.52
C VAL A 95 -5.21 -32.31 -21.94
N THR A 96 -4.98 -32.46 -23.25
CA THR A 96 -3.81 -33.18 -23.77
C THR A 96 -2.55 -32.31 -23.77
N ILE A 97 -1.37 -32.93 -23.92
CA ILE A 97 -0.07 -32.22 -23.95
C ILE A 97 -0.03 -31.20 -25.09
N GLU A 98 -0.56 -31.54 -26.26
CA GLU A 98 -0.58 -30.68 -27.45
C GLU A 98 -1.45 -29.45 -27.21
N GLN A 99 -2.56 -29.60 -26.49
CA GLN A 99 -3.46 -28.51 -26.15
C GLN A 99 -2.80 -27.52 -25.17
N TRP A 100 -1.91 -28.00 -24.30
CA TRP A 100 -1.12 -27.19 -23.38
C TRP A 100 0.02 -26.40 -24.05
N ALA A 101 0.45 -26.75 -25.27
CA ALA A 101 1.65 -26.20 -25.89
C ALA A 101 1.65 -24.66 -25.99
N ARG A 102 0.50 -24.07 -26.36
CA ARG A 102 0.34 -22.62 -26.45
C ARG A 102 0.36 -21.97 -25.06
N ALA A 103 -0.41 -22.53 -24.12
CA ALA A 103 -0.48 -21.99 -22.77
C ALA A 103 0.89 -22.01 -22.09
N ARG A 104 1.66 -23.09 -22.25
CA ARG A 104 3.04 -23.22 -21.75
C ARG A 104 3.99 -22.19 -22.35
N THR A 105 3.84 -21.85 -23.63
CA THR A 105 4.68 -20.84 -24.30
C THR A 105 4.56 -19.47 -23.62
N TYR A 106 3.37 -19.12 -23.16
CA TYR A 106 3.13 -17.86 -22.46
C TYR A 106 3.36 -17.96 -20.95
N ALA A 107 2.98 -19.07 -20.32
CA ALA A 107 3.15 -19.29 -18.88
C ALA A 107 4.63 -19.21 -18.45
N ARG A 108 5.57 -19.63 -19.30
CA ARG A 108 7.01 -19.48 -19.06
C ARG A 108 7.51 -18.04 -18.98
N ARG A 109 6.73 -17.06 -19.47
CA ARG A 109 7.05 -15.62 -19.44
C ARG A 109 6.52 -14.92 -18.19
N VAL A 110 5.59 -15.56 -17.49
CA VAL A 110 5.01 -15.03 -16.25
C VAL A 110 6.09 -14.96 -15.18
N ARG A 111 6.16 -13.82 -14.51
CA ARG A 111 7.05 -13.52 -13.40
C ARG A 111 6.28 -13.16 -12.14
N ILE A 112 5.12 -12.53 -12.29
CA ILE A 112 4.27 -12.10 -11.18
C ILE A 112 2.87 -12.64 -11.41
N LEU A 113 2.36 -13.40 -10.44
CA LEU A 113 0.95 -13.76 -10.33
C LEU A 113 0.34 -12.98 -9.18
N ASP A 114 -0.64 -12.13 -9.48
CA ASP A 114 -1.33 -11.31 -8.50
C ASP A 114 -2.80 -11.70 -8.45
N LEU A 115 -3.13 -12.60 -7.55
CA LEU A 115 -4.43 -13.25 -7.45
C LEU A 115 -5.35 -12.56 -6.44
N ASP A 116 -5.05 -11.31 -6.07
CA ASP A 116 -5.81 -10.52 -5.10
C ASP A 116 -7.25 -10.21 -5.59
N TRP A 117 -7.54 -10.43 -6.87
CA TRP A 117 -8.88 -10.34 -7.46
C TRP A 117 -9.71 -11.62 -7.28
N ALA A 118 -9.95 -11.96 -6.03
CA ALA A 118 -10.52 -13.23 -5.59
C ALA A 118 -11.95 -13.52 -6.06
N LEU A 119 -12.69 -12.51 -6.52
CA LEU A 119 -14.03 -12.71 -7.08
C LEU A 119 -13.99 -13.59 -8.35
N LEU A 120 -12.80 -13.78 -8.95
CA LEU A 120 -12.59 -14.48 -10.21
C LEU A 120 -11.77 -15.76 -10.08
N SER A 121 -12.01 -16.52 -9.00
CA SER A 121 -11.28 -17.77 -8.80
C SER A 121 -11.64 -18.81 -9.88
N PRO A 122 -10.64 -19.42 -10.54
CA PRO A 122 -10.88 -20.57 -11.39
C PRO A 122 -11.47 -21.72 -10.56
N ASP A 123 -12.29 -22.54 -11.21
CA ASP A 123 -12.85 -23.75 -10.61
C ASP A 123 -11.73 -24.76 -10.27
N ASN A 124 -11.94 -25.59 -9.24
CA ASN A 124 -10.94 -26.56 -8.79
C ASN A 124 -10.49 -27.54 -9.90
N SER A 125 -11.29 -27.75 -10.94
CA SER A 125 -10.90 -28.48 -12.15
C SER A 125 -9.66 -27.88 -12.85
N CYS A 126 -9.44 -26.58 -12.77
CA CYS A 126 -8.27 -25.90 -13.34
C CYS A 126 -6.97 -26.33 -12.65
N PHE A 127 -6.95 -26.40 -11.32
CA PHE A 127 -5.78 -26.84 -10.56
C PHE A 127 -5.44 -28.30 -10.84
N LYS A 128 -6.46 -29.17 -10.93
CA LYS A 128 -6.28 -30.57 -11.35
C LYS A 128 -5.71 -30.68 -12.76
N ALA A 129 -6.14 -29.84 -13.69
CA ALA A 129 -5.62 -29.82 -15.05
C ALA A 129 -4.16 -29.33 -15.11
N MET A 130 -3.79 -28.35 -14.29
CA MET A 130 -2.41 -27.88 -14.14
C MET A 130 -1.49 -28.98 -13.58
N GLN A 131 -1.91 -29.65 -12.51
CA GLN A 131 -1.18 -30.78 -11.94
C GLN A 131 -1.01 -31.91 -12.98
N SER A 132 -2.07 -32.21 -13.73
CA SER A 132 -2.02 -33.20 -14.82
C SER A 132 -1.01 -32.80 -15.90
N CYS A 133 -0.93 -31.51 -16.26
CA CYS A 133 0.06 -31.00 -17.21
C CYS A 133 1.50 -31.24 -16.71
N GLN A 134 1.76 -30.96 -15.43
CA GLN A 134 3.09 -31.16 -14.84
C GLN A 134 3.49 -32.65 -14.87
N VAL A 135 2.58 -33.55 -14.52
CA VAL A 135 2.80 -35.01 -14.58
C VAL A 135 3.03 -35.49 -16.01
N LEU A 136 2.24 -35.01 -16.97
CA LEU A 136 2.31 -35.45 -18.36
C LEU A 136 3.55 -34.91 -19.10
N THR A 137 4.00 -33.70 -18.78
CA THR A 137 5.09 -33.03 -19.50
C THR A 137 6.43 -33.09 -18.78
N GLY A 138 6.44 -33.36 -17.47
CA GLY A 138 7.63 -33.26 -16.63
C GLY A 138 8.13 -31.82 -16.42
N GLU A 139 7.39 -30.82 -16.92
CA GLU A 139 7.74 -29.41 -16.80
C GLU A 139 6.76 -28.66 -15.90
N LEU A 140 7.30 -27.70 -15.16
CA LEU A 140 6.51 -26.72 -14.40
C LEU A 140 5.75 -25.81 -15.36
N LEU A 141 4.51 -25.46 -15.02
CA LEU A 141 3.73 -24.51 -15.81
C LEU A 141 4.33 -23.11 -15.73
N PHE A 142 4.85 -22.74 -14.55
CA PHE A 142 5.43 -21.43 -14.25
C PHE A 142 6.90 -21.52 -13.82
N PRO A 143 7.83 -21.96 -14.70
CA PRO A 143 9.21 -22.24 -14.31
C PRO A 143 10.01 -20.97 -13.95
N GLY A 144 9.57 -19.80 -14.43
CA GLY A 144 10.25 -18.53 -14.17
C GLY A 144 9.51 -17.62 -13.19
N LEU A 145 8.51 -18.11 -12.47
CA LEU A 145 7.74 -17.30 -11.53
C LEU A 145 8.63 -16.76 -10.40
N GLN A 146 8.45 -15.50 -10.06
CA GLN A 146 9.28 -14.76 -9.11
C GLN A 146 8.47 -14.29 -7.91
N GLU A 147 7.24 -13.83 -8.16
CA GLU A 147 6.39 -13.21 -7.15
C GLU A 147 4.96 -13.77 -7.24
N ILE A 148 4.38 -14.01 -6.07
CA ILE A 148 3.02 -14.53 -5.94
C ILE A 148 2.31 -13.71 -4.86
N ASN A 149 1.25 -13.01 -5.24
CA ASN A 149 0.37 -12.29 -4.35
C ASN A 149 -1.01 -12.93 -4.37
N CYS A 150 -1.59 -13.15 -3.20
CA CYS A 150 -2.90 -13.76 -3.03
C CYS A 150 -3.48 -13.32 -1.68
N ASN A 151 -4.47 -12.43 -1.66
CA ASN A 151 -5.05 -11.93 -0.41
C ASN A 151 -6.23 -12.77 0.10
N ILE A 152 -6.87 -13.52 -0.78
CA ILE A 152 -7.99 -14.40 -0.43
C ILE A 152 -7.65 -15.74 -1.02
N VAL A 153 -7.85 -16.78 -0.22
CA VAL A 153 -7.47 -18.13 -0.58
C VAL A 153 -8.69 -18.92 -1.05
N PRO A 154 -9.00 -18.97 -2.36
CA PRO A 154 -9.87 -20.01 -2.86
C PRO A 154 -9.13 -21.36 -2.84
N TYR A 155 -9.83 -22.45 -2.58
CA TYR A 155 -9.26 -23.80 -2.60
C TYR A 155 -8.38 -24.07 -3.85
N GLY A 156 -7.14 -24.54 -3.68
CA GLY A 156 -6.31 -25.06 -4.78
C GLY A 156 -5.06 -24.24 -5.19
N TYR A 157 -4.66 -23.25 -4.41
CA TYR A 157 -3.46 -22.42 -4.63
C TYR A 157 -2.14 -23.15 -4.31
N GLU A 158 -2.17 -24.20 -3.46
CA GLU A 158 -1.00 -25.05 -3.21
C GLU A 158 -0.49 -25.62 -4.54
N GLU A 159 -1.39 -25.90 -5.47
CA GLU A 159 -1.12 -26.41 -6.81
C GLU A 159 -0.43 -25.37 -7.70
N ILE A 160 -0.71 -24.08 -7.54
CA ILE A 160 0.02 -23.01 -8.24
C ILE A 160 1.47 -22.99 -7.79
N LEU A 161 1.66 -23.12 -6.48
CA LEU A 161 2.95 -23.15 -5.83
C LEU A 161 3.76 -24.40 -6.21
N PHE A 162 3.13 -25.58 -6.27
CA PHE A 162 3.73 -26.81 -6.81
C PHE A 162 4.02 -26.73 -8.31
N ALA A 163 3.24 -25.95 -9.06
CA ALA A 163 3.45 -25.68 -10.48
C ALA A 163 4.54 -24.62 -10.74
N SER A 164 5.13 -24.06 -9.67
CA SER A 164 6.17 -23.03 -9.70
C SER A 164 7.55 -23.59 -9.34
N GLY A 165 8.61 -23.00 -9.88
CA GLY A 165 9.99 -23.45 -9.65
C GLY A 165 10.62 -22.86 -8.39
N PRO A 166 11.90 -23.19 -8.10
CA PRO A 166 12.69 -22.56 -7.04
C PRO A 166 13.11 -21.12 -7.40
N THR A 167 12.37 -20.47 -8.29
CA THR A 167 12.59 -19.10 -8.77
C THR A 167 11.77 -18.08 -7.99
N VAL A 168 10.80 -18.55 -7.20
CA VAL A 168 9.94 -17.72 -6.36
C VAL A 168 10.73 -17.17 -5.19
N HIS A 169 10.83 -15.84 -5.12
CA HIS A 169 11.53 -15.13 -4.05
C HIS A 169 10.64 -14.14 -3.31
N SER A 170 9.43 -13.85 -3.81
CA SER A 170 8.44 -13.01 -3.15
C SER A 170 7.11 -13.77 -3.01
N VAL A 171 6.59 -13.84 -1.80
CA VAL A 171 5.30 -14.48 -1.51
C VAL A 171 4.49 -13.56 -0.60
N ARG A 172 3.28 -13.20 -1.03
CA ARG A 172 2.24 -12.54 -0.23
C ARG A 172 1.02 -13.45 -0.20
N MET A 173 0.66 -13.94 0.97
CA MET A 173 -0.43 -14.90 1.17
C MET A 173 -1.08 -14.71 2.54
N PRO A 174 -2.28 -15.26 2.78
CA PRO A 174 -2.92 -15.17 4.08
C PRO A 174 -2.29 -16.16 5.05
N GLU A 175 -2.27 -15.81 6.34
CA GLU A 175 -1.41 -16.45 7.33
C GLU A 175 -1.63 -17.95 7.52
N HIS A 176 -2.82 -18.49 7.24
CA HIS A 176 -3.11 -19.93 7.38
C HIS A 176 -2.28 -20.81 6.43
N ILE A 177 -1.67 -20.22 5.41
CA ILE A 177 -0.71 -20.87 4.51
C ILE A 177 0.48 -21.49 5.24
N VAL A 178 0.85 -21.01 6.43
CA VAL A 178 2.02 -21.53 7.18
C VAL A 178 1.88 -23.01 7.52
N ASN A 179 0.66 -23.53 7.51
CA ASN A 179 0.36 -24.95 7.73
C ASN A 179 0.66 -25.83 6.51
N THR A 180 0.89 -25.23 5.35
CA THR A 180 1.15 -25.96 4.12
C THR A 180 2.61 -26.44 4.09
N PRO A 181 2.88 -27.70 3.68
CA PRO A 181 4.24 -28.24 3.65
C PRO A 181 5.14 -27.56 2.60
N PHE A 182 4.56 -26.77 1.71
CA PHE A 182 5.23 -26.16 0.56
C PHE A 182 6.14 -24.98 0.93
N LEU A 183 5.79 -24.15 1.91
CA LEU A 183 6.59 -22.95 2.20
C LEU A 183 7.96 -23.29 2.80
N ARG A 184 8.07 -24.42 3.51
CA ARG A 184 9.30 -24.84 4.20
C ARG A 184 10.50 -24.95 3.24
N PRO A 185 10.39 -25.63 2.07
CA PRO A 185 11.44 -25.61 1.05
C PRO A 185 11.85 -24.21 0.56
N LEU A 186 10.91 -23.28 0.45
CA LEU A 186 11.18 -21.94 -0.08
C LEU A 186 11.87 -21.02 0.92
N CYS A 187 11.75 -21.27 2.23
CA CYS A 187 12.26 -20.38 3.28
C CYS A 187 13.75 -20.00 3.12
N SER A 188 14.55 -20.86 2.49
CA SER A 188 15.98 -20.60 2.24
C SER A 188 16.26 -19.65 1.07
N ILE A 189 15.31 -19.48 0.14
CA ILE A 189 15.47 -18.67 -1.07
C ILE A 189 14.59 -17.41 -1.08
N LEU A 190 13.58 -17.36 -0.20
CA LEU A 190 12.67 -16.21 -0.10
C LEU A 190 13.43 -14.94 0.29
N LYS A 191 13.13 -13.86 -0.44
CA LYS A 191 13.58 -12.48 -0.19
C LYS A 191 12.48 -11.64 0.42
N VAL A 192 11.22 -11.90 0.05
CA VAL A 192 10.05 -11.19 0.57
C VAL A 192 9.01 -12.22 1.00
N LEU A 193 8.52 -12.10 2.22
CA LEU A 193 7.44 -12.90 2.75
C LEU A 193 6.44 -11.96 3.44
N THR A 194 5.20 -11.97 2.97
CA THR A 194 4.08 -11.25 3.55
C THR A 194 2.98 -12.23 3.91
N LEU A 195 2.72 -12.38 5.21
CA LEU A 195 1.61 -13.14 5.75
C LEU A 195 0.54 -12.16 6.23
N LEU A 196 -0.62 -12.20 5.60
CA LEU A 196 -1.74 -11.31 5.92
C LEU A 196 -2.60 -11.94 7.03
N PRO A 197 -2.86 -11.20 8.12
CA PRO A 197 -3.71 -11.70 9.19
C PRO A 197 -5.16 -11.85 8.71
N GLU A 198 -5.81 -12.96 9.08
CA GLU A 198 -7.24 -13.19 8.83
C GLU A 198 -8.00 -13.17 10.15
N ASP A 199 -9.23 -12.62 10.15
CA ASP A 199 -10.05 -12.58 11.37
C ASP A 199 -10.45 -13.98 11.87
N THR A 200 -10.37 -14.98 10.98
CA THR A 200 -10.60 -16.40 11.27
C THR A 200 -9.34 -17.03 11.87
N ARG A 201 -9.20 -16.91 13.21
CA ARG A 201 -8.10 -17.43 14.06
C ARG A 201 -7.78 -18.93 13.92
N THR A 202 -7.28 -19.37 12.77
CA THR A 202 -6.87 -20.76 12.52
C THR A 202 -5.37 -20.96 12.70
N THR A 203 -4.59 -19.89 12.57
CA THR A 203 -3.12 -19.89 12.68
C THR A 203 -2.69 -19.50 14.07
N THR A 204 -1.70 -20.21 14.61
CA THR A 204 -1.08 -19.89 15.90
C THR A 204 0.25 -19.16 15.70
N THR A 205 0.58 -18.24 16.61
CA THR A 205 1.90 -17.59 16.72
C THR A 205 3.06 -18.58 16.63
N ALA A 206 2.89 -19.79 17.21
CA ALA A 206 3.90 -20.85 17.18
C ALA A 206 4.18 -21.35 15.76
N GLN A 207 3.16 -21.53 14.92
CA GLN A 207 3.33 -22.00 13.54
C GLN A 207 4.05 -20.96 12.67
N VAL A 208 3.70 -19.68 12.82
CA VAL A 208 4.38 -18.57 12.14
C VAL A 208 5.84 -18.48 12.61
N SER A 209 6.07 -18.61 13.92
CA SER A 209 7.41 -18.59 14.52
C SER A 209 8.28 -19.74 14.03
N GLU A 210 7.75 -20.97 13.96
CA GLU A 210 8.45 -22.14 13.40
C GLU A 210 8.89 -21.91 11.95
N LEU A 211 8.04 -21.30 11.13
CA LEU A 211 8.38 -20.98 9.75
C LEU A 211 9.47 -19.91 9.68
N CYS A 212 9.39 -18.87 10.51
CA CYS A 212 10.38 -17.79 10.55
C CYS A 212 11.77 -18.29 10.98
N LEU A 213 11.85 -19.33 11.82
CA LEU A 213 13.12 -19.97 12.18
C LEU A 213 13.84 -20.64 10.98
N LEU A 214 13.11 -20.93 9.90
CA LEU A 214 13.69 -21.52 8.68
C LEU A 214 14.21 -20.47 7.69
N LEU A 215 13.91 -19.19 7.91
CA LEU A 215 14.34 -18.09 7.04
C LEU A 215 15.83 -17.82 7.22
N THR A 216 16.56 -17.71 6.12
CA THR A 216 18.03 -17.50 6.14
C THR A 216 18.50 -16.26 5.41
N ASP A 217 17.78 -15.80 4.39
CA ASP A 217 18.25 -14.76 3.47
C ASP A 217 17.13 -13.77 3.06
N ILE A 218 16.16 -13.62 3.97
CA ILE A 218 14.98 -12.75 3.84
C ILE A 218 15.40 -11.28 3.92
N GLN A 219 14.82 -10.43 3.06
CA GLN A 219 15.04 -8.99 3.01
C GLN A 219 13.87 -8.20 3.58
N HIS A 220 12.64 -8.60 3.26
CA HIS A 220 11.43 -7.99 3.78
C HIS A 220 10.54 -9.06 4.39
N LEU A 221 10.23 -8.91 5.68
CA LEU A 221 9.39 -9.85 6.42
C LEU A 221 8.19 -9.11 6.99
N GLN A 222 7.01 -9.45 6.52
CA GLN A 222 5.73 -8.99 7.05
C GLN A 222 4.96 -10.18 7.58
N VAL A 223 4.75 -10.24 8.89
CA VAL A 223 4.12 -11.39 9.55
C VAL A 223 3.24 -10.97 10.73
N PRO A 224 2.30 -11.84 11.14
CA PRO A 224 1.62 -11.76 12.43
C PRO A 224 2.58 -11.89 13.62
N ASP A 225 2.03 -12.17 14.80
CA ASP A 225 2.80 -12.38 16.03
C ASP A 225 3.94 -13.38 15.89
N LEU A 226 5.09 -13.01 16.46
CA LEU A 226 6.27 -13.86 16.61
C LEU A 226 6.60 -14.09 18.09
N ASP A 227 7.02 -15.31 18.42
CA ASP A 227 7.55 -15.62 19.73
C ASP A 227 9.00 -15.09 19.91
N ALA A 228 9.49 -15.22 21.14
CA ALA A 228 10.82 -14.71 21.48
C ALA A 228 11.97 -15.44 20.78
N ALA A 229 11.80 -16.70 20.38
CA ALA A 229 12.83 -17.46 19.68
C ALA A 229 12.93 -17.01 18.22
N ALA A 230 11.78 -16.87 17.55
CA ALA A 230 11.69 -16.36 16.19
C ALA A 230 12.17 -14.92 16.09
N LEU A 231 11.80 -14.03 17.02
CA LEU A 231 12.29 -12.65 17.05
C LEU A 231 13.82 -12.59 17.18
N ARG A 232 14.42 -13.40 18.06
CA ARG A 232 15.88 -13.46 18.18
C ARG A 232 16.54 -13.97 16.90
N HIS A 233 16.01 -15.02 16.29
CA HIS A 233 16.52 -15.54 15.02
C HIS A 233 16.47 -14.50 13.91
N VAL A 234 15.29 -13.91 13.67
CA VAL A 234 15.09 -12.89 12.62
C VAL A 234 15.97 -11.66 12.86
N SER A 235 16.19 -11.27 14.12
CA SER A 235 17.06 -10.13 14.45
C SER A 235 18.53 -10.33 14.10
N GLN A 236 19.00 -11.58 13.96
CA GLN A 236 20.37 -11.90 13.61
C GLN A 236 20.60 -11.91 12.09
N LEU A 237 19.55 -11.85 11.27
CA LEU A 237 19.65 -11.96 9.82
C LEU A 237 20.24 -10.68 9.22
N PRO A 238 21.42 -10.73 8.59
CA PRO A 238 22.05 -9.55 8.01
C PRO A 238 21.38 -9.10 6.71
N SER A 239 20.61 -9.97 6.08
CA SER A 239 19.87 -9.68 4.85
C SER A 239 18.62 -8.83 5.10
N LEU A 240 18.09 -8.79 6.33
CA LEU A 240 16.82 -8.17 6.64
C LEU A 240 16.91 -6.64 6.61
N LEU A 241 16.17 -6.04 5.70
CA LEU A 241 16.08 -4.60 5.45
C LEU A 241 14.78 -3.99 5.95
N GLY A 242 13.67 -4.75 5.90
CA GLY A 242 12.36 -4.31 6.37
C GLY A 242 11.64 -5.35 7.22
N LEU A 243 11.11 -4.93 8.37
CA LEU A 243 10.32 -5.76 9.27
C LEU A 243 8.97 -5.10 9.52
N TYR A 244 7.89 -5.87 9.33
CA TYR A 244 6.53 -5.39 9.44
C TYR A 244 5.73 -6.38 10.29
N LEU A 245 5.13 -5.89 11.38
CA LEU A 245 4.54 -6.75 12.40
C LEU A 245 3.08 -6.35 12.69
N PHE A 246 2.17 -7.33 12.63
CA PHE A 246 0.76 -7.16 13.02
C PHE A 246 0.56 -7.63 14.47
N MET A 247 1.17 -6.95 15.44
CA MET A 247 1.26 -7.43 16.83
C MET A 247 0.70 -6.43 17.83
N ASP A 248 -0.01 -6.91 18.85
CA ASP A 248 -0.39 -6.13 20.03
C ASP A 248 0.08 -6.77 21.36
N ASP A 249 0.49 -8.04 21.34
CA ASP A 249 0.89 -8.78 22.54
C ASP A 249 2.36 -8.54 22.92
N ILE A 250 2.56 -7.90 24.07
CA ILE A 250 3.87 -7.65 24.67
C ILE A 250 4.49 -8.87 25.36
N SER A 251 3.75 -9.97 25.53
CA SER A 251 4.20 -11.17 26.26
C SER A 251 5.47 -11.79 25.65
N ALA A 252 5.63 -11.70 24.33
CA ALA A 252 6.82 -12.15 23.60
C ALA A 252 8.12 -11.50 24.11
N PHE A 253 8.05 -10.28 24.65
CA PHE A 253 9.22 -9.55 25.16
C PHE A 253 9.64 -9.95 26.57
N GLY A 254 8.83 -10.74 27.29
CA GLY A 254 9.11 -11.11 28.67
C GLY A 254 10.44 -11.85 28.85
N SER A 255 10.87 -12.59 27.83
CA SER A 255 12.14 -13.35 27.87
C SER A 255 13.32 -12.64 27.20
N ILE A 256 13.10 -11.58 26.44
CA ILE A 256 14.14 -10.90 25.64
C ILE A 256 14.71 -9.75 26.48
N PRO A 257 16.01 -9.68 26.80
CA PRO A 257 16.61 -8.53 27.49
C PRO A 257 16.65 -7.26 26.62
N SER A 258 16.76 -6.09 27.25
CA SER A 258 16.85 -4.82 26.53
C SER A 258 18.16 -4.71 25.76
N GLY A 259 18.09 -4.33 24.48
CA GLY A 259 19.26 -4.26 23.60
C GLY A 259 19.72 -5.60 23.00
N ASP A 260 18.95 -6.69 23.17
CA ASP A 260 19.32 -8.04 22.72
C ASP A 260 18.95 -8.33 21.24
N LEU A 261 18.22 -7.42 20.57
CA LEU A 261 17.84 -7.57 19.17
C LEU A 261 18.78 -6.74 18.26
N PRO A 262 19.79 -7.35 17.60
CA PRO A 262 20.82 -6.61 16.89
C PRO A 262 20.39 -5.94 15.59
N PHE A 263 19.57 -6.58 14.76
CA PHE A 263 19.04 -6.05 13.48
C PHE A 263 20.07 -5.20 12.71
N PRO A 264 21.12 -5.81 12.15
CA PRO A 264 22.32 -5.09 11.71
C PRO A 264 22.06 -4.09 10.56
N ASN A 265 21.15 -4.41 9.65
CA ASN A 265 20.87 -3.64 8.43
C ASN A 265 19.39 -3.22 8.29
N LEU A 266 18.62 -3.28 9.38
CA LEU A 266 17.20 -2.95 9.34
C LEU A 266 17.01 -1.45 9.09
N GLY A 267 16.41 -1.10 7.96
CA GLY A 267 16.13 0.29 7.55
C GLY A 267 14.66 0.68 7.72
N SER A 268 13.72 -0.24 7.49
CA SER A 268 12.29 0.01 7.65
C SER A 268 11.70 -0.88 8.74
N LEU A 269 11.03 -0.28 9.72
CA LEU A 269 10.35 -0.97 10.81
C LEU A 269 8.91 -0.48 10.90
N GLN A 270 7.94 -1.37 10.73
CA GLN A 270 6.53 -1.00 10.73
C GLN A 270 5.73 -1.91 11.67
N PHE A 271 4.83 -1.30 12.43
CA PHE A 271 3.86 -1.98 13.27
C PHE A 271 2.48 -1.64 12.75
N TYR A 272 1.71 -2.65 12.36
CA TYR A 272 0.35 -2.52 11.86
C TYR A 272 -0.64 -2.98 12.91
N ARG A 273 -1.79 -2.30 13.02
CA ARG A 273 -2.85 -2.66 13.97
C ARG A 273 -2.34 -2.91 15.40
N SER A 274 -1.34 -2.13 15.83
CA SER A 274 -0.57 -2.36 17.06
C SER A 274 -0.94 -1.36 18.18
N THR A 275 -0.18 -1.38 19.28
CA THR A 275 -0.29 -0.42 20.38
C THR A 275 1.00 0.37 20.55
N ILE A 276 0.89 1.58 21.09
CA ILE A 276 2.05 2.43 21.41
C ILE A 276 2.97 1.75 22.43
N ASP A 277 2.41 1.05 23.42
CA ASP A 277 3.19 0.31 24.40
C ASP A 277 3.94 -0.85 23.75
N PHE A 278 3.33 -1.59 22.81
CA PHE A 278 4.02 -2.64 22.06
C PHE A 278 5.24 -2.10 21.30
N ALA A 279 5.05 -1.03 20.53
CA ALA A 279 6.14 -0.40 19.78
C ALA A 279 7.27 0.08 20.70
N GLU A 280 6.92 0.68 21.84
CA GLU A 280 7.90 1.12 22.84
C GLU A 280 8.69 -0.05 23.43
N HIS A 281 8.03 -1.13 23.84
CA HIS A 281 8.69 -2.33 24.37
C HIS A 281 9.59 -2.99 23.32
N PHE A 282 9.16 -3.08 22.06
CA PHE A 282 9.98 -3.61 20.97
C PHE A 282 11.26 -2.78 20.78
N LEU A 283 11.12 -1.45 20.68
CA LEU A 283 12.25 -0.55 20.47
C LEU A 283 13.25 -0.60 21.64
N GLN A 284 12.80 -0.81 22.88
CA GLN A 284 13.69 -1.01 24.03
C GLN A 284 14.55 -2.29 23.91
N ARG A 285 14.09 -3.30 23.16
CA ARG A 285 14.85 -4.52 22.89
C ARG A 285 15.85 -4.36 21.75
N LEU A 286 15.71 -3.35 20.90
CA LEU A 286 16.70 -3.06 19.86
C LEU A 286 18.05 -2.67 20.45
N ALA A 287 19.13 -3.25 19.92
CA ALA A 287 20.48 -2.79 20.22
C ALA A 287 20.60 -1.28 19.93
N PRO A 288 21.29 -0.49 20.77
CA PRO A 288 21.35 0.96 20.58
C PRO A 288 22.03 1.36 19.26
N GLY A 289 21.63 2.52 18.73
CA GLY A 289 22.20 3.09 17.51
C GLY A 289 21.91 2.26 16.27
N ARG A 290 20.64 1.91 16.02
CA ARG A 290 20.22 1.28 14.76
C ARG A 290 20.00 2.34 13.68
N PRO A 291 20.45 2.10 12.43
CA PRO A 291 20.27 3.03 11.32
C PRO A 291 18.88 2.88 10.67
N ILE A 292 17.82 3.04 11.47
CA ILE A 292 16.44 2.99 10.94
C ILE A 292 16.18 4.28 10.17
N SER A 293 15.70 4.15 8.93
CA SER A 293 15.30 5.25 8.05
C SER A 293 13.80 5.49 8.04
N GLU A 294 13.01 4.44 8.26
CA GLU A 294 11.55 4.51 8.28
C GLU A 294 11.01 3.77 9.50
N LEU A 295 10.18 4.47 10.29
CA LEU A 295 9.45 3.90 11.42
C LEU A 295 7.97 4.24 11.29
N LYS A 296 7.12 3.22 11.17
CA LYS A 296 5.66 3.35 11.16
C LYS A 296 5.05 2.63 12.36
N VAL A 297 4.23 3.32 13.13
CA VAL A 297 3.45 2.75 14.23
C VAL A 297 1.99 3.06 13.98
N GLU A 298 1.27 2.11 13.41
CA GLU A 298 -0.17 2.19 13.23
C GLU A 298 -0.88 1.65 14.46
N THR A 299 -1.78 2.44 15.04
CA THR A 299 -2.52 2.05 16.24
C THR A 299 -4.02 2.21 16.11
N ARG A 300 -4.77 1.24 16.66
CA ARG A 300 -6.24 1.25 16.75
C ARG A 300 -6.75 1.70 18.12
N VAL A 301 -5.86 1.88 19.09
CA VAL A 301 -6.22 2.21 20.47
C VAL A 301 -5.63 3.58 20.83
N PRO A 302 -6.43 4.51 21.35
CA PRO A 302 -5.91 5.80 21.77
C PRO A 302 -4.92 5.63 22.94
N ALA A 303 -3.71 6.17 22.79
CA ALA A 303 -2.66 6.13 23.80
C ALA A 303 -2.54 7.46 24.56
N LYS A 304 -2.31 7.37 25.88
CA LYS A 304 -2.07 8.54 26.73
C LYS A 304 -0.71 9.19 26.41
N VAL A 305 -0.58 10.47 26.75
CA VAL A 305 0.65 11.27 26.55
C VAL A 305 1.88 10.64 27.21
N ASP A 306 1.73 9.99 28.36
CA ASP A 306 2.86 9.34 29.03
C ASP A 306 3.40 8.15 28.23
N ALA A 307 2.54 7.40 27.54
CA ALA A 307 2.97 6.31 26.66
C ALA A 307 3.65 6.86 25.40
N MET A 308 3.08 7.91 24.80
CA MET A 308 3.70 8.62 23.67
C MET A 308 5.07 9.18 24.04
N ARG A 309 5.21 9.80 25.22
CA ARG A 309 6.48 10.35 25.73
C ARG A 309 7.54 9.26 25.89
N ARG A 310 7.17 8.10 26.44
CA ARG A 310 8.07 6.93 26.54
C ARG A 310 8.49 6.43 25.16
N LEU A 311 7.55 6.34 24.21
CA LEU A 311 7.85 5.92 22.84
C LEU A 311 8.82 6.89 22.17
N TYR A 312 8.53 8.20 22.19
CA TYR A 312 9.37 9.22 21.58
C TYR A 312 10.77 9.27 22.20
N ALA A 313 10.88 9.15 23.52
CA ALA A 313 12.18 9.03 24.20
C ALA A 313 12.93 7.77 23.76
N THR A 314 12.24 6.63 23.68
CA THR A 314 12.85 5.37 23.23
C THR A 314 13.32 5.44 21.78
N ILE A 315 12.56 6.08 20.89
CA ILE A 315 12.98 6.34 19.50
C ILE A 315 14.27 7.18 19.51
N GLY A 316 14.28 8.25 20.30
CA GLY A 316 15.42 9.15 20.45
C GLY A 316 16.70 8.47 20.97
N ASP A 317 16.56 7.46 21.85
CA ASP A 317 17.69 6.76 22.45
C ASP A 317 18.21 5.59 21.57
N ARG A 318 17.33 4.97 20.78
CA ARG A 318 17.64 3.71 20.06
C ARG A 318 17.96 3.91 18.59
N VAL A 319 17.38 4.93 17.96
CA VAL A 319 17.56 5.22 16.53
C VAL A 319 18.64 6.28 16.33
N ILE A 320 19.48 6.10 15.30
CA ILE A 320 20.51 7.10 14.98
C ILE A 320 19.84 8.40 14.49
N PRO A 321 20.15 9.58 15.09
CA PRO A 321 19.52 10.84 14.71
C PRO A 321 19.67 11.25 13.24
N SER A 322 20.75 10.80 12.59
CA SER A 322 21.04 11.12 11.20
C SER A 322 20.47 10.14 10.18
N THR A 323 19.72 9.10 10.60
CA THR A 323 19.20 8.09 9.66
C THR A 323 17.70 8.16 9.47
N LEU A 324 16.93 8.57 10.48
CA LEU A 324 15.48 8.59 10.41
C LEU A 324 14.99 9.68 9.44
N GLU A 325 14.39 9.24 8.33
CA GLU A 325 13.82 10.11 7.28
C GLU A 325 12.29 10.12 7.32
N LYS A 326 11.67 9.01 7.74
CA LYS A 326 10.21 8.85 7.75
C LYS A 326 9.75 8.37 9.12
N LEU A 327 8.84 9.12 9.74
CA LEU A 327 8.21 8.75 10.99
C LEU A 327 6.69 8.91 10.90
N TYR A 328 5.98 7.82 11.10
CA TYR A 328 4.53 7.79 11.15
C TYR A 328 4.07 7.18 12.47
N ILE A 329 3.27 7.88 13.25
CA ILE A 329 2.68 7.35 14.49
C ILE A 329 1.22 7.81 14.58
N GLY A 330 0.30 6.86 14.63
CA GLY A 330 -1.13 7.14 14.79
C GLY A 330 -1.98 6.15 13.99
N ASN A 331 -3.24 6.49 13.73
CA ASN A 331 -4.11 5.63 12.94
C ASN A 331 -3.95 5.95 11.46
N TRP A 332 -3.76 4.92 10.64
CA TRP A 332 -3.69 5.03 9.19
C TRP A 332 -4.91 4.36 8.61
N THR A 333 -5.68 5.10 7.83
CA THR A 333 -6.77 4.53 7.04
C THR A 333 -6.37 4.66 5.58
N GLU A 334 -5.73 3.62 5.03
CA GLU A 334 -5.67 3.42 3.58
C GLU A 334 -7.10 3.34 3.00
N ASP A 335 -8.04 2.84 3.82
CA ASP A 335 -9.41 2.54 3.45
C ASP A 335 -10.44 3.55 3.97
N GLY A 336 -10.08 4.76 4.41
CA GLY A 336 -11.04 5.83 4.81
C GLY A 336 -12.09 5.55 5.92
N HIS A 337 -12.25 4.32 6.42
CA HIS A 337 -13.53 3.89 7.03
C HIS A 337 -13.47 3.46 8.50
N ASN A 338 -12.40 3.75 9.25
CA ASN A 338 -12.45 3.56 10.72
C ASN A 338 -11.53 4.54 11.48
N PRO A 339 -12.05 5.72 11.89
CA PRO A 339 -11.33 6.60 12.80
C PRO A 339 -11.05 5.87 14.13
N THR A 340 -9.94 6.22 14.78
CA THR A 340 -9.60 5.66 16.10
C THR A 340 -10.72 6.00 17.07
N PRO A 341 -11.14 5.09 17.96
CA PRO A 341 -12.13 5.44 18.97
C PRO A 341 -11.68 6.67 19.75
N ALA A 342 -12.56 7.67 19.85
CA ALA A 342 -12.24 8.90 20.54
C ALA A 342 -11.89 8.62 22.02
N PRO A 343 -10.88 9.31 22.59
CA PRO A 343 -10.58 9.17 24.01
C PRO A 343 -11.78 9.64 24.86
N PRO A 344 -11.93 9.16 26.12
CA PRO A 344 -12.99 9.62 27.00
C PRO A 344 -12.91 11.15 27.22
N ARG A 345 -14.01 11.88 26.96
CA ARG A 345 -14.08 13.35 27.09
C ARG A 345 -13.56 13.87 28.44
N SER A 346 -13.83 13.15 29.53
CA SER A 346 -13.40 13.51 30.89
C SER A 346 -11.88 13.44 31.10
N ALA A 347 -11.17 12.65 30.31
CA ALA A 347 -9.73 12.38 30.44
C ALA A 347 -8.91 12.88 29.24
N ILE A 348 -9.52 13.64 28.32
CA ILE A 348 -8.90 14.11 27.07
C ILE A 348 -7.54 14.81 27.25
N ARG A 349 -7.35 15.52 28.37
CA ARG A 349 -6.06 16.16 28.70
C ARG A 349 -4.91 15.17 28.87
N GLU A 350 -5.21 13.93 29.25
CA GLU A 350 -4.21 12.85 29.37
C GLU A 350 -3.77 12.30 28.01
N TYR A 351 -4.40 12.73 26.91
CA TYR A 351 -4.10 12.32 25.54
C TYR A 351 -3.51 13.46 24.68
N LEU A 352 -3.41 14.68 25.23
CA LEU A 352 -2.80 15.83 24.57
C LEU A 352 -1.28 15.73 24.63
N VAL A 353 -0.62 15.80 23.47
CA VAL A 353 0.84 15.77 23.39
C VAL A 353 1.41 17.18 23.61
N ASP A 354 2.31 17.30 24.59
CA ASP A 354 2.96 18.55 24.98
C ASP A 354 4.33 18.74 24.33
N GLU A 355 4.92 19.93 24.54
CA GLU A 355 6.25 20.29 24.05
C GLU A 355 7.35 19.33 24.57
N ASP A 356 7.27 18.94 25.84
CA ASP A 356 8.24 18.04 26.47
C ASP A 356 8.24 16.65 25.81
N ALA A 357 7.07 16.14 25.43
CA ALA A 357 6.96 14.90 24.69
C ALA A 357 7.60 15.01 23.29
N MET A 358 7.48 16.13 22.59
CA MET A 358 8.04 16.31 21.24
C MET A 358 9.57 16.41 21.21
N ARG A 359 10.18 16.91 22.29
CA ARG A 359 11.61 17.24 22.37
C ARG A 359 12.57 16.14 21.90
N PRO A 360 12.39 14.84 22.24
CA PRO A 360 13.28 13.76 21.79
C PRO A 360 13.29 13.56 20.27
N LEU A 361 12.23 13.97 19.56
CA LEU A 361 12.15 13.84 18.10
C LEU A 361 12.88 14.97 17.37
N LEU A 362 13.14 16.11 18.02
CA LEU A 362 13.78 17.27 17.39
C LEU A 362 15.26 17.05 17.02
N GLN A 363 15.86 15.94 17.46
CA GLN A 363 17.23 15.59 17.07
C GLN A 363 17.35 15.03 15.64
N PHE A 364 16.24 14.60 15.02
CA PHE A 364 16.23 13.91 13.72
C PHE A 364 16.28 14.90 12.54
N SER A 365 17.46 15.48 12.29
CA SER A 365 17.65 16.52 11.24
C SER A 365 17.46 16.05 9.78
N GLN A 366 17.44 14.73 9.55
CA GLN A 366 17.22 14.15 8.21
C GLN A 366 15.74 13.84 7.92
N MET A 367 14.81 14.21 8.81
CA MET A 367 13.39 13.99 8.65
C MET A 367 12.85 14.62 7.35
N ARG A 368 12.15 13.82 6.55
CA ARG A 368 11.47 14.20 5.31
C ARG A 368 9.96 14.09 5.43
N GLU A 369 9.50 13.02 6.07
CA GLU A 369 8.07 12.75 6.26
C GLU A 369 7.82 12.53 7.75
N LEU A 370 7.05 13.42 8.37
CA LEU A 370 6.64 13.29 9.77
C LEU A 370 5.12 13.38 9.86
N THR A 371 4.50 12.30 10.30
CA THR A 371 3.06 12.22 10.51
C THR A 371 2.78 11.71 11.92
N LEU A 372 2.22 12.57 12.74
CA LEU A 372 1.80 12.27 14.10
C LEU A 372 0.29 12.54 14.22
N HIS A 373 -0.49 11.47 14.22
CA HIS A 373 -1.93 11.52 14.47
C HIS A 373 -2.18 11.10 15.91
N THR A 374 -2.33 12.08 16.80
CA THR A 374 -2.52 11.83 18.24
C THR A 374 -4.00 11.81 18.57
N PRO A 375 -4.46 11.03 19.58
CA PRO A 375 -5.90 10.88 19.82
C PRO A 375 -6.65 12.18 20.15
N ALA A 376 -5.98 13.18 20.72
CA ALA A 376 -6.58 14.44 21.15
C ALA A 376 -5.88 15.70 20.59
N GLY A 377 -4.92 15.54 19.68
CA GLY A 377 -4.12 16.64 19.16
C GLY A 377 -2.94 17.05 20.06
N PHE A 378 -2.54 18.31 19.95
CA PHE A 378 -1.33 18.88 20.54
C PHE A 378 -1.63 20.10 21.42
N CYS A 379 -0.85 20.29 22.48
CA CYS A 379 -1.03 21.41 23.42
C CYS A 379 0.19 22.35 23.54
N PHE A 380 0.91 22.57 22.44
CA PHE A 380 2.05 23.49 22.38
C PHE A 380 1.81 24.69 21.44
N GLY A 381 2.54 25.78 21.65
CA GLY A 381 2.37 27.06 20.94
C GLY A 381 3.42 27.32 19.85
N ASP A 382 3.42 28.56 19.35
CA ASP A 382 4.24 28.98 18.21
C ASP A 382 5.76 28.81 18.41
N GLU A 383 6.26 28.92 19.65
CA GLU A 383 7.69 28.72 19.98
C GLU A 383 8.13 27.26 19.74
N THR A 384 7.25 26.30 20.03
CA THR A 384 7.51 24.89 19.74
C THR A 384 7.44 24.62 18.24
N ALA A 385 6.50 25.25 17.53
CA ALA A 385 6.46 25.17 16.06
C ALA A 385 7.74 25.74 15.41
N LEU A 386 8.30 26.81 15.97
CA LEU A 386 9.60 27.34 15.57
C LEU A 386 10.70 26.29 15.77
N SER A 387 10.77 25.68 16.96
CA SER A 387 11.74 24.62 17.26
C SER A 387 11.62 23.42 16.33
N ILE A 388 10.39 23.00 16.00
CA ILE A 388 10.09 21.93 15.03
C ILE A 388 10.61 22.33 13.63
N ALA A 389 10.33 23.56 13.18
CA ALA A 389 10.75 24.03 11.87
C ALA A 389 12.28 24.14 11.76
N GLU A 390 12.96 24.59 12.82
CA GLU A 390 14.42 24.67 12.87
C GLU A 390 15.10 23.29 12.87
N ALA A 391 14.48 22.30 13.53
CA ALA A 391 14.95 20.93 13.56
C ALA A 391 14.78 20.21 12.21
N PHE A 392 13.62 20.38 11.55
CA PHE A 392 13.24 19.62 10.36
C PHE A 392 13.32 20.44 9.08
N GLN A 393 14.52 20.93 8.74
CA GLN A 393 14.72 21.80 7.57
C GLN A 393 14.56 21.07 6.22
N ASN A 394 14.70 19.74 6.22
CA ASN A 394 14.58 18.88 5.03
C ASN A 394 13.17 18.28 4.86
N ILE A 395 12.22 18.65 5.72
CA ILE A 395 10.86 18.12 5.71
C ILE A 395 10.17 18.45 4.38
N THR A 396 9.53 17.44 3.79
CA THR A 396 8.68 17.53 2.61
C THR A 396 7.21 17.39 2.98
N GLU A 397 6.90 16.57 3.98
CA GLU A 397 5.53 16.33 4.45
C GLU A 397 5.51 16.39 5.98
N LEU A 398 4.68 17.26 6.52
CA LEU A 398 4.51 17.43 7.97
C LEU A 398 3.02 17.39 8.30
N ALA A 399 2.61 16.39 9.08
CA ALA A 399 1.27 16.28 9.62
C ALA A 399 1.31 16.16 11.15
N LEU A 400 0.78 17.16 11.84
CA LEU A 400 0.58 17.19 13.28
C LEU A 400 -0.91 17.45 13.52
N THR A 401 -1.71 16.38 13.54
CA THR A 401 -3.17 16.49 13.61
C THR A 401 -3.75 15.58 14.69
N SER A 402 -4.97 15.87 15.11
CA SER A 402 -5.77 14.93 15.89
C SER A 402 -6.21 13.76 15.00
N GLY A 403 -6.09 12.54 15.51
CA GLY A 403 -6.64 11.33 14.89
C GLY A 403 -8.12 11.09 15.20
N THR A 404 -8.77 11.98 15.95
CA THR A 404 -10.19 11.88 16.33
C THR A 404 -10.89 13.22 16.21
N THR A 405 -12.21 13.18 16.06
CA THR A 405 -13.10 14.37 15.98
C THR A 405 -13.34 15.04 17.34
N LEU A 406 -12.76 14.51 18.43
CA LEU A 406 -13.04 14.94 19.79
C LEU A 406 -11.98 15.93 20.27
N HIS A 407 -12.24 17.22 20.06
CA HIS A 407 -11.34 18.30 20.47
C HIS A 407 -11.79 18.89 21.81
N SER A 408 -10.90 18.94 22.80
CA SER A 408 -11.20 19.59 24.09
C SER A 408 -10.91 21.07 24.14
N ASN A 409 -10.05 21.57 23.23
CA ASN A 409 -9.51 22.92 23.30
C ASN A 409 -9.38 23.53 21.90
N ILE A 410 -9.37 24.86 21.86
CA ILE A 410 -8.86 25.65 20.73
C ILE A 410 -7.36 25.33 20.57
N PRO A 411 -6.85 25.11 19.35
CA PRO A 411 -5.43 24.82 19.13
C PRO A 411 -4.53 25.93 19.72
N ASN A 412 -3.38 25.57 20.30
CA ASN A 412 -2.46 26.57 20.85
C ASN A 412 -1.55 27.21 19.78
N LEU A 413 -1.42 26.56 18.62
CA LEU A 413 -0.71 27.11 17.47
C LEU A 413 -1.55 28.21 16.84
N THR A 414 -0.95 29.36 16.59
CA THR A 414 -1.63 30.44 15.86
C THR A 414 -1.23 30.44 14.40
N LEU A 415 -1.90 31.25 13.58
CA LEU A 415 -1.48 31.50 12.20
C LEU A 415 -0.01 31.93 12.07
N ASN A 416 0.59 32.54 13.10
CA ASN A 416 1.98 32.98 13.05
C ASN A 416 2.98 31.81 12.96
N SER A 417 2.64 30.63 13.47
CA SER A 417 3.46 29.42 13.36
C SER A 417 3.83 29.08 11.90
N LEU A 418 2.95 29.40 10.94
CA LEU A 418 3.17 29.17 9.52
C LEU A 418 4.40 29.91 8.96
N TRP A 419 4.80 31.03 9.59
CA TRP A 419 6.03 31.74 9.20
C TRP A 419 7.28 30.93 9.49
N ALA A 420 7.33 30.21 10.62
CA ALA A 420 8.47 29.38 10.96
C ALA A 420 8.67 28.28 9.91
N PHE A 421 7.61 27.52 9.60
CA PHE A 421 7.65 26.50 8.56
C PHE A 421 8.03 27.08 7.19
N ARG A 422 7.57 28.30 6.88
CA ARG A 422 7.98 28.99 5.64
C ARG A 422 9.46 29.32 5.56
N ILE A 423 10.05 29.77 6.65
CA ILE A 423 11.42 30.25 6.65
C ILE A 423 12.40 29.08 6.64
N PHE A 424 12.15 28.07 7.48
CA PHE A 424 13.08 26.97 7.73
C PHE A 424 12.83 25.73 6.86
N CYS A 425 11.57 25.40 6.53
CA CYS A 425 11.20 24.18 5.79
C CYS A 425 11.02 24.45 4.29
N ARG A 426 12.12 24.64 3.56
CA ARG A 426 12.08 25.08 2.14
C ARG A 426 11.64 24.00 1.14
N GLN A 427 11.65 22.73 1.56
CA GLN A 427 11.28 21.59 0.73
C GLN A 427 9.83 21.12 0.96
N LEU A 428 9.11 21.77 1.89
CA LEU A 428 7.76 21.42 2.28
C LEU A 428 6.81 21.44 1.06
N ARG A 429 6.02 20.36 0.94
CA ARG A 429 5.01 20.13 -0.09
C ARG A 429 3.63 19.93 0.52
N SER A 430 3.56 19.37 1.71
CA SER A 430 2.32 19.15 2.45
C SER A 430 2.49 19.55 3.91
N LEU A 431 1.56 20.37 4.41
CA LEU A 431 1.49 20.77 5.81
C LEU A 431 0.06 20.55 6.33
N SER A 432 -0.08 19.69 7.35
CA SER A 432 -1.33 19.45 8.06
C SER A 432 -1.16 19.81 9.52
N VAL A 433 -1.81 20.88 9.98
CA VAL A 433 -1.71 21.37 11.37
C VAL A 433 -3.02 22.02 11.81
N GLU A 434 -3.40 21.84 13.07
CA GLU A 434 -4.52 22.55 13.68
C GLU A 434 -4.07 23.93 14.19
N LEU A 435 -4.82 24.99 13.87
CA LEU A 435 -4.46 26.39 14.15
C LEU A 435 -5.62 27.17 14.75
N ASP A 436 -5.33 27.97 15.77
CA ASP A 436 -6.20 29.04 16.21
C ASP A 436 -6.06 30.27 15.30
N ALA A 437 -7.03 30.40 14.39
CA ALA A 437 -7.20 31.56 13.53
C ALA A 437 -8.23 32.57 14.08
N SER A 438 -8.59 32.46 15.37
CA SER A 438 -9.42 33.44 16.08
C SER A 438 -8.59 34.59 16.69
N VAL A 439 -7.30 34.35 16.96
CA VAL A 439 -6.38 35.34 17.52
C VAL A 439 -5.99 36.39 16.48
N ASN A 440 -5.90 37.65 16.89
CA ASN A 440 -5.51 38.76 16.03
C ASN A 440 -4.15 38.51 15.36
N VAL A 441 -4.15 38.55 14.03
CA VAL A 441 -2.96 38.41 13.19
C VAL A 441 -2.01 39.58 13.44
N LEU A 442 -0.97 39.36 14.23
CA LEU A 442 0.18 40.25 14.27
C LEU A 442 1.05 39.92 13.06
N LEU A 443 1.09 40.79 12.05
CA LEU A 443 2.16 40.73 11.04
C LEU A 443 3.49 40.81 11.81
N PRO A 444 4.33 39.77 11.80
CA PRO A 444 5.44 39.72 12.71
C PRO A 444 6.42 40.85 12.39
N THR A 445 6.62 41.78 13.31
CA THR A 445 7.66 42.82 13.22
C THR A 445 9.07 42.20 13.20
N GLN A 446 9.22 40.96 13.67
CA GLN A 446 10.47 40.18 13.64
C GLN A 446 10.71 39.46 12.31
N PHE A 447 9.67 39.18 11.52
CA PHE A 447 9.76 38.59 10.17
C PHE A 447 9.48 39.62 9.06
N ALA A 448 9.43 40.90 9.41
CA ALA A 448 9.40 42.02 8.48
C ALA A 448 10.75 42.14 7.76
N ALA A 449 11.08 41.18 6.90
CA ALA A 449 11.89 41.50 5.75
C ALA A 449 11.11 42.60 4.99
N PRO A 450 11.73 43.76 4.69
CA PRO A 450 11.05 44.81 3.95
C PRO A 450 10.50 44.19 2.67
N LEU A 451 9.18 44.32 2.47
CA LEU A 451 8.49 44.01 1.23
C LEU A 451 9.31 44.62 0.08
N GLY A 452 10.14 43.83 -0.59
CA GLY A 452 11.06 44.33 -1.61
C GLY A 452 12.46 43.71 -1.70
N GLN A 453 12.88 42.79 -0.82
CA GLN A 453 14.12 42.03 -1.09
C GLN A 453 13.88 40.87 -2.07
N PRO A 454 14.52 40.88 -3.26
CA PRO A 454 14.49 39.75 -4.18
C PRO A 454 15.40 38.65 -3.60
N GLY A 455 14.82 37.78 -2.77
CA GLY A 455 15.56 36.72 -2.08
C GLY A 455 14.74 35.96 -1.03
N ALA A 456 13.65 36.53 -0.51
CA ALA A 456 12.67 35.81 0.31
C ALA A 456 11.73 35.00 -0.59
N SER A 457 12.21 33.85 -1.07
CA SER A 457 11.41 32.95 -1.90
C SER A 457 10.11 32.62 -1.15
N ALA A 458 8.97 32.95 -1.75
CA ALA A 458 7.67 32.41 -1.35
C ALA A 458 7.75 30.88 -1.25
N TRP A 459 6.84 30.27 -0.49
CA TRP A 459 6.60 28.83 -0.60
C TRP A 459 6.52 28.45 -2.09
N ARG A 460 7.19 27.36 -2.48
CA ARG A 460 7.15 26.90 -3.87
C ARG A 460 5.69 26.68 -4.27
N LEU A 461 5.36 26.94 -5.53
CA LEU A 461 4.03 26.67 -6.08
C LEU A 461 3.60 25.23 -5.71
N GLY A 462 2.39 25.06 -5.19
CA GLY A 462 1.79 23.74 -4.98
C GLY A 462 1.95 23.11 -3.59
N ILE A 463 2.24 23.88 -2.54
CA ILE A 463 2.09 23.35 -1.17
C ILE A 463 0.61 23.09 -0.88
N SER A 464 0.31 21.88 -0.41
CA SER A 464 -0.98 21.51 0.17
C SER A 464 -1.00 21.94 1.63
N LEU A 465 -1.97 22.76 2.01
CA LEU A 465 -2.21 23.13 3.41
C LEU A 465 -3.55 22.56 3.85
N ASN A 466 -3.51 21.64 4.79
CA ASN A 466 -4.66 21.15 5.53
C ASN A 466 -4.66 21.78 6.93
N VAL A 467 -5.71 22.52 7.25
CA VAL A 467 -5.84 23.18 8.56
C VAL A 467 -6.75 22.42 9.51
N GLU A 468 -7.25 21.23 9.13
CA GLU A 468 -8.12 20.39 9.96
C GLU A 468 -9.21 21.23 10.64
N ILE A 469 -9.46 21.01 11.93
CA ILE A 469 -10.43 21.77 12.72
C ILE A 469 -9.75 23.02 13.31
N SER A 470 -9.75 24.09 12.53
CA SER A 470 -9.19 25.41 12.90
C SER A 470 -10.27 26.49 13.01
N PRO A 471 -10.51 27.11 14.19
CA PRO A 471 -11.54 28.13 14.35
C PRO A 471 -11.19 29.44 13.61
N ILE A 472 -12.14 29.99 12.86
CA ILE A 472 -11.96 31.23 12.08
C ILE A 472 -12.95 32.31 12.55
N TYR A 473 -12.44 33.39 13.16
CA TYR A 473 -13.28 34.53 13.57
C TYR A 473 -13.29 35.68 12.53
N GLY A 474 -12.36 35.67 11.56
CA GLY A 474 -12.19 36.75 10.59
C GLY A 474 -11.62 36.30 9.24
N SER A 475 -12.44 35.62 8.43
CA SER A 475 -12.03 35.01 7.15
C SER A 475 -11.25 35.93 6.21
N LYS A 476 -11.60 37.23 6.13
CA LYS A 476 -10.87 38.22 5.31
C LYS A 476 -9.46 38.50 5.82
N ALA A 477 -9.25 38.53 7.13
CA ALA A 477 -7.92 38.73 7.72
C ALA A 477 -7.05 37.49 7.53
N VAL A 478 -7.62 36.31 7.75
CA VAL A 478 -6.96 35.01 7.50
C VAL A 478 -6.58 34.87 6.02
N ALA A 479 -7.50 35.17 5.09
CA ALA A 479 -7.21 35.12 3.66
C ALA A 479 -6.08 36.07 3.25
N ARG A 480 -6.04 37.30 3.79
CA ARG A 480 -4.93 38.24 3.55
C ARG A 480 -3.61 37.73 4.10
N PHE A 481 -3.65 37.14 5.29
CA PHE A 481 -2.47 36.53 5.89
C PHE A 481 -1.93 35.38 5.05
N LEU A 482 -2.78 34.45 4.62
CA LEU A 482 -2.39 33.35 3.75
C LEU A 482 -1.87 33.88 2.40
N LEU A 483 -2.52 34.87 1.79
CA LEU A 483 -2.00 35.52 0.57
C LEU A 483 -0.59 36.11 0.77
N SER A 484 -0.28 36.64 1.96
CA SER A 484 1.06 37.14 2.27
C SER A 484 2.12 36.03 2.43
N LEU A 485 1.70 34.82 2.80
CA LEU A 485 2.55 33.63 2.88
C LEU A 485 2.84 33.03 1.50
N TYR A 486 1.81 32.92 0.64
CA TYR A 486 1.89 32.29 -0.67
C TYR A 486 2.27 33.24 -1.82
N GLY A 487 2.12 34.55 -1.64
CA GLY A 487 2.34 35.55 -2.69
C GLY A 487 1.16 35.67 -3.66
N GLU A 488 1.42 36.15 -4.89
CA GLU A 488 0.38 36.43 -5.91
C GLU A 488 -0.34 35.19 -6.48
N ARG A 489 -0.04 33.97 -6.00
CA ARG A 489 -0.59 32.73 -6.55
C ARG A 489 -1.15 31.86 -5.43
N ALA A 490 -2.43 31.50 -5.55
CA ALA A 490 -3.20 30.88 -4.48
C ALA A 490 -2.80 29.40 -4.22
N PRO A 491 -2.78 28.96 -2.95
CA PRO A 491 -2.59 27.56 -2.58
C PRO A 491 -3.73 26.63 -3.00
N ARG A 492 -3.44 25.32 -3.05
CA ARG A 492 -4.47 24.27 -2.90
C ARG A 492 -4.68 24.10 -1.39
N ILE A 493 -5.76 24.67 -0.89
CA ILE A 493 -6.19 24.50 0.50
C ILE A 493 -7.27 23.42 0.48
N THR A 494 -7.05 22.36 1.23
CA THR A 494 -8.06 21.34 1.49
C THR A 494 -8.47 21.49 2.95
N MET A 495 -9.77 21.39 3.22
CA MET A 495 -10.27 21.15 4.56
C MET A 495 -10.67 19.67 4.61
N ALA A 496 -10.60 19.04 5.78
CA ALA A 496 -11.32 17.79 6.00
C ALA A 496 -12.82 18.04 5.73
N ASP A 497 -13.53 17.02 5.25
CA ASP A 497 -14.91 17.09 4.76
C ASP A 497 -15.87 17.84 5.70
N GLU A 498 -16.97 18.34 5.12
CA GLU A 498 -17.94 19.31 5.66
C GLU A 498 -18.39 19.09 7.12
N TRP A 499 -17.64 19.55 8.13
CA TRP A 499 -18.09 19.54 9.52
C TRP A 499 -18.08 20.92 10.17
N ARG A 500 -19.20 21.27 10.82
CA ARG A 500 -19.37 22.51 11.59
C ARG A 500 -19.13 22.24 13.07
N TRP A 501 -18.49 23.21 13.73
CA TRP A 501 -18.16 23.21 15.16
C TRP A 501 -19.37 23.03 16.12
N ASP A 502 -20.59 23.19 15.60
CA ASP A 502 -21.83 23.25 16.36
C ASP A 502 -22.77 22.04 16.16
N ASP A 503 -22.35 20.97 15.49
CA ASP A 503 -23.23 19.81 15.23
C ASP A 503 -22.76 18.52 15.95
N PRO A 504 -23.37 18.16 17.10
CA PRO A 504 -22.98 16.98 17.88
C PRO A 504 -23.50 15.65 17.30
N ASP A 505 -24.43 15.68 16.33
CA ASP A 505 -25.24 14.52 15.91
C ASP A 505 -25.04 14.16 14.42
N GLY A 506 -24.04 14.72 13.75
CA GLY A 506 -23.74 14.45 12.34
C GLY A 506 -23.15 13.06 12.02
N LEU A 507 -23.22 12.10 12.94
CA LEU A 507 -22.77 10.72 12.70
C LEU A 507 -23.93 9.92 12.09
N ASP A 508 -24.06 9.99 10.77
CA ASP A 508 -24.53 8.90 9.91
C ASP A 508 -24.73 9.45 8.50
N VAL A 509 -24.41 8.63 7.49
CA VAL A 509 -24.50 8.84 6.04
C VAL A 509 -23.15 9.21 5.40
N LEU A 510 -22.79 8.41 4.38
CA LEU A 510 -21.59 8.37 3.51
C LEU A 510 -20.55 7.33 3.99
N LEU A 511 -20.27 6.18 3.35
CA LEU A 511 -20.58 5.57 2.04
C LEU A 511 -20.42 4.04 2.21
N GLU A 512 -21.35 3.21 1.73
CA GLU A 512 -21.14 1.73 1.63
C GLU A 512 -21.22 1.20 0.17
N ASP A 513 -21.43 2.04 -0.84
CA ASP A 513 -21.77 1.57 -2.19
C ASP A 513 -20.71 1.82 -3.30
N ASP A 514 -19.65 2.60 -3.05
CA ASP A 514 -18.73 3.03 -4.13
C ASP A 514 -17.56 2.04 -4.40
N GLU A 515 -16.96 1.41 -3.39
CA GLU A 515 -15.76 0.56 -3.57
C GLU A 515 -16.05 -0.77 -4.28
N GLU A 516 -17.21 -1.39 -4.04
CA GLU A 516 -17.58 -2.65 -4.69
C GLU A 516 -17.86 -2.45 -6.20
N LEU A 517 -18.41 -1.28 -6.57
CA LEU A 517 -18.67 -0.91 -7.96
C LEU A 517 -17.37 -0.64 -8.73
N ASP A 518 -16.40 0.04 -8.13
CA ASP A 518 -15.09 0.30 -8.74
C ASP A 518 -14.32 -1.01 -9.01
N PHE A 519 -14.33 -1.94 -8.05
CA PHE A 519 -13.68 -3.25 -8.21
C PHE A 519 -14.27 -4.05 -9.38
N ILE A 520 -15.60 -4.13 -9.47
CA ILE A 520 -16.29 -4.87 -10.54
C ILE A 520 -16.01 -4.23 -11.90
N HIS A 521 -15.93 -2.89 -11.96
CA HIS A 521 -15.60 -2.16 -13.17
C HIS A 521 -14.20 -2.51 -13.68
N ASP A 522 -13.20 -2.49 -12.81
CA ASP A 522 -11.81 -2.82 -13.14
C ASP A 522 -11.65 -4.27 -13.62
N ALA A 523 -12.32 -5.21 -12.95
CA ALA A 523 -12.34 -6.62 -13.33
C ALA A 523 -12.93 -6.83 -14.73
N ARG A 524 -14.07 -6.18 -15.05
CA ARG A 524 -14.69 -6.23 -16.38
C ARG A 524 -13.75 -5.65 -17.44
N SER A 525 -13.14 -4.51 -17.16
CA SER A 525 -12.21 -3.84 -18.08
C SER A 525 -10.99 -4.70 -18.40
N TYR A 526 -10.42 -5.35 -17.38
CA TYR A 526 -9.31 -6.28 -17.54
C TYR A 526 -9.65 -7.45 -18.47
N TYR A 527 -10.81 -8.10 -18.29
CA TYR A 527 -11.22 -9.20 -19.16
C TYR A 527 -11.54 -8.76 -20.59
N LYS A 528 -12.21 -7.63 -20.77
CA LYS A 528 -12.46 -7.06 -22.11
C LYS A 528 -11.12 -6.84 -22.83
N THR A 529 -10.14 -6.28 -22.14
CA THR A 529 -8.79 -6.05 -22.67
C THR A 529 -8.09 -7.35 -23.05
N TRP A 530 -8.07 -8.34 -22.15
CA TRP A 530 -7.42 -9.63 -22.41
C TRP A 530 -8.12 -10.47 -23.48
N THR A 531 -9.44 -10.33 -23.62
CA THR A 531 -10.20 -10.97 -24.71
C THR A 531 -9.75 -10.41 -26.05
N ALA A 532 -9.62 -9.08 -26.19
CA ALA A 532 -9.09 -8.45 -27.39
C ALA A 532 -7.63 -8.86 -27.67
N VAL A 533 -6.78 -8.90 -26.63
CA VAL A 533 -5.38 -9.38 -26.76
C VAL A 533 -5.33 -10.84 -27.25
N ASN A 534 -6.14 -11.73 -26.67
CA ASN A 534 -6.19 -13.13 -27.07
C ASN A 534 -6.69 -13.30 -28.52
N ARG A 535 -7.67 -12.50 -28.95
CA ARG A 535 -8.10 -12.46 -30.37
C ARG A 535 -6.95 -12.03 -31.29
N LEU A 536 -6.24 -10.96 -30.95
CA LEU A 536 -5.07 -10.47 -31.70
C LEU A 536 -3.98 -11.54 -31.81
N LEU A 537 -3.61 -12.19 -30.71
CA LEU A 537 -2.58 -13.22 -30.69
C LEU A 537 -3.04 -14.53 -31.35
N ARG A 538 -4.35 -14.78 -31.51
CA ARG A 538 -4.90 -15.96 -32.21
C ARG A 538 -5.06 -15.73 -33.71
N SER A 539 -5.22 -14.47 -34.15
CA SER A 539 -5.44 -14.15 -35.56
C SER A 539 -4.22 -14.51 -36.43
N PRO A 540 -4.39 -15.33 -37.48
CA PRO A 540 -3.35 -15.62 -38.46
C PRO A 540 -3.04 -14.40 -39.36
N ASP A 541 -3.98 -13.47 -39.50
CA ASP A 541 -3.86 -12.30 -40.36
C ASP A 541 -3.10 -11.16 -39.69
N ARG A 542 -1.91 -10.87 -40.19
CA ARG A 542 -1.08 -9.71 -39.78
C ARG A 542 -1.59 -8.38 -40.35
N THR A 543 -2.83 -8.33 -40.80
CA THR A 543 -3.45 -7.11 -41.30
C THR A 543 -3.74 -6.18 -40.13
N TRP A 544 -3.48 -4.90 -40.36
CA TRP A 544 -3.91 -3.83 -39.47
C TRP A 544 -5.43 -3.85 -39.47
N LEU A 545 -6.04 -4.26 -38.36
CA LEU A 545 -7.42 -3.86 -38.10
C LEU A 545 -7.34 -2.34 -37.91
N ASP A 546 -8.01 -1.62 -38.81
CA ASP A 546 -8.05 -0.17 -38.81
C ASP A 546 -8.42 0.36 -37.42
N ALA A 547 -7.87 1.52 -37.08
CA ALA A 547 -7.91 2.11 -35.75
C ALA A 547 -9.28 2.69 -35.36
N ASP A 548 -10.36 2.33 -36.07
CA ASP A 548 -11.67 2.99 -35.97
C ASP A 548 -12.83 2.03 -35.63
N ASP A 549 -12.61 0.75 -35.32
CA ASP A 549 -13.63 -0.09 -34.66
C ASP A 549 -13.68 0.21 -33.15
N ASP A 550 -13.81 1.49 -32.80
CA ASP A 550 -14.44 1.97 -31.56
C ASP A 550 -15.97 1.92 -31.75
N ASP A 551 -16.47 0.78 -32.26
CA ASP A 551 -17.89 0.48 -32.19
C ASP A 551 -18.19 0.07 -30.74
N GLU A 552 -18.59 1.08 -29.97
CA GLU A 552 -19.51 0.96 -28.83
C GLU A 552 -20.85 0.28 -29.23
N SER A 553 -21.02 -0.19 -30.48
CA SER A 553 -22.24 -0.84 -30.98
C SER A 553 -22.23 -2.38 -30.95
N ASP A 554 -21.22 -3.04 -30.39
CA ASP A 554 -21.30 -4.46 -30.03
C ASP A 554 -21.99 -4.68 -28.66
N GLU A 555 -22.75 -3.68 -28.17
CA GLU A 555 -23.57 -3.76 -26.95
C GLU A 555 -24.85 -4.59 -27.09
N GLU A 556 -25.23 -5.10 -28.28
CA GLU A 556 -26.54 -5.76 -28.45
C GLU A 556 -26.56 -7.15 -29.10
N SER A 557 -25.42 -7.81 -29.35
CA SER A 557 -25.49 -9.22 -29.78
C SER A 557 -24.28 -10.07 -29.39
N GLY A 558 -24.37 -10.73 -28.24
CA GLY A 558 -23.56 -11.92 -27.95
C GLY A 558 -23.19 -12.10 -26.48
N ASP A 559 -24.12 -12.70 -25.73
CA ASP A 559 -24.02 -13.14 -24.32
C ASP A 559 -23.87 -12.02 -23.28
N ASP A 560 -25.01 -11.54 -22.78
CA ASP A 560 -25.15 -10.85 -21.49
C ASP A 560 -24.55 -11.73 -20.38
N MET A 561 -23.26 -11.53 -20.15
CA MET A 561 -22.46 -12.33 -19.24
C MET A 561 -22.70 -11.96 -17.76
N TRP A 562 -23.51 -10.93 -17.48
CA TRP A 562 -23.86 -10.42 -16.15
C TRP A 562 -25.23 -9.73 -16.10
N GLY A 563 -26.30 -10.39 -16.59
CA GLY A 563 -27.65 -9.83 -16.62
C GLY A 563 -28.04 -9.12 -15.31
N GLU A 564 -28.30 -7.82 -15.41
CA GLU A 564 -29.10 -7.07 -14.46
C GLU A 564 -30.55 -7.45 -14.74
N ASP A 565 -31.08 -8.46 -14.05
CA ASP A 565 -32.53 -8.63 -13.84
C ASP A 565 -32.79 -9.91 -13.05
N GLY A 566 -33.29 -9.78 -11.81
CA GLY A 566 -33.56 -10.92 -10.95
C GLY A 566 -34.27 -10.61 -9.63
N TRP A 567 -35.06 -9.54 -9.53
CA TRP A 567 -36.05 -9.42 -8.46
C TRP A 567 -37.39 -9.95 -8.97
N SER A 568 -37.63 -11.24 -8.78
CA SER A 568 -39.00 -11.76 -8.71
C SER A 568 -39.35 -11.99 -7.25
N GLU A 569 -40.17 -11.08 -6.71
CA GLU A 569 -41.05 -11.39 -5.59
C GLU A 569 -41.82 -12.68 -5.90
N ALA A 570 -41.70 -13.68 -5.03
CA ALA A 570 -42.70 -14.73 -4.91
C ALA A 570 -42.70 -15.28 -3.47
N ASP A 571 -43.81 -14.97 -2.80
CA ASP A 571 -44.39 -15.57 -1.60
C ASP A 571 -44.04 -17.05 -1.33
N GLU A 572 -43.55 -17.37 -0.12
CA GLU A 572 -44.24 -18.15 0.95
C GLU A 572 -43.32 -18.42 2.15
#